data_AF-A0A382JPS8-F1
#
_entry.id   AF-A0A382JPS8-F1
#
_cell.length_a   1.000
_cell.length_b   1.000
_cell.length_c   1.000
_cell.angle_alpha   90.00
_cell.angle_beta   90.00
_cell.angle_gamma   90.00
#
_symmetry.space_group_name_H-M   'P 1'
#
loop_
_entity.id
_entity.type
_entity.pdbx_description
1 polymer ?
#
loop_
_entity_poly.entity_id
_entity_poly.type
_entity_poly.pdbx_seq_one_letter_code
_entity_poly.pdbx_strand_id
1 'polypeptide(L)' 'MDYGLPKNFVQDNEAKSTKGILRGLHYQLNSPQGKLIRVILGSILDIAVDVRTGSPTFGKSKSVVLSGINKKML' A
#
# COMPACT_ATOMS: atom_id res chain seq x y z
N MET A 1 10.21 -14.14 11.85
CA MET A 1 10.18 -12.79 12.45
C MET A 1 8.73 -12.40 12.59
N ASP A 2 8.31 -12.02 13.78
CA ASP A 2 6.99 -11.40 14.00
C ASP A 2 7.12 -9.91 13.67
N TYR A 3 6.35 -9.44 12.69
CA TYR A 3 6.39 -8.04 12.22
C TYR A 3 5.41 -7.14 13.00
N GLY A 4 4.76 -7.65 14.05
CA GLY A 4 3.80 -6.90 14.85
C GLY A 4 2.49 -6.58 14.12
N LEU A 5 2.20 -7.32 13.04
CA LEU A 5 0.95 -7.16 12.28
C LEU A 5 -0.23 -7.79 13.04
N PRO A 6 -1.43 -7.20 12.97
CA PRO A 6 -2.61 -7.79 13.58
C PRO A 6 -2.92 -9.15 12.95
N LYS A 7 -3.37 -10.11 13.78
CA LYS A 7 -3.82 -11.44 13.30
C LYS A 7 -5.22 -11.39 12.69
N ASN A 8 -6.04 -10.44 13.13
CA ASN A 8 -7.42 -10.26 12.67
C ASN A 8 -7.53 -8.96 11.89
N PHE A 9 -7.79 -9.07 10.58
CA PHE A 9 -8.11 -7.94 9.74
C PHE A 9 -9.60 -7.63 9.85
N VAL A 10 -9.95 -6.36 9.97
CA VAL A 10 -11.36 -5.91 10.06
C VAL A 10 -12.02 -5.80 8.69
N GLN A 11 -11.23 -5.89 7.61
CA GLN A 11 -11.71 -5.75 6.24
C GLN A 11 -10.71 -6.36 5.24
N ASP A 12 -11.24 -7.02 4.21
CA ASP A 12 -10.48 -7.54 3.07
C ASP A 12 -11.07 -7.01 1.76
N ASN A 13 -10.21 -6.49 0.89
CA ASN A 13 -10.61 -5.96 -0.42
C ASN A 13 -9.82 -6.65 -1.54
N GLU A 14 -10.49 -6.89 -2.67
CA GLU A 14 -9.86 -7.33 -3.91
C GLU A 14 -10.22 -6.38 -5.05
N ALA A 15 -9.21 -5.96 -5.81
CA ALA A 15 -9.39 -5.02 -6.92
C ALA A 15 -8.70 -5.55 -8.17
N LYS A 16 -9.41 -5.45 -9.30
CA LYS A 16 -8.87 -5.73 -10.64
C LYS A 16 -8.69 -4.42 -11.40
N SER A 17 -7.54 -4.26 -12.04
CA SER A 17 -7.23 -3.09 -12.87
C SER A 17 -6.62 -3.53 -14.20
N THR A 18 -6.76 -2.69 -15.22
CA THR A 18 -6.06 -2.85 -16.50
C THR A 18 -4.77 -2.02 -16.50
N LYS A 19 -3.86 -2.29 -17.44
CA LYS A 19 -2.60 -1.55 -17.57
C LYS A 19 -2.88 -0.05 -17.77
N GLY A 20 -2.18 0.79 -17.02
CA GLY A 20 -2.29 2.26 -17.11
C GLY A 20 -3.23 2.90 -16.08
N ILE A 21 -3.98 2.11 -15.31
CA ILE A 21 -4.81 2.64 -14.23
C ILE A 21 -3.94 3.07 -13.04
N LEU A 22 -4.16 4.29 -12.58
CA LEU A 22 -3.59 4.86 -11.36
C LEU A 22 -4.69 5.00 -10.30
N ARG A 23 -4.41 4.56 -9.06
CA ARG A 23 -5.32 4.69 -7.92
C ARG A 23 -4.57 5.38 -6.78
N GLY A 24 -5.05 6.54 -6.34
CA GLY A 24 -4.43 7.32 -5.28
C GLY A 24 -4.49 8.83 -5.55
N LEU A 25 -3.88 9.66 -4.70
CA LEU A 25 -3.33 9.30 -3.38
C LEU A 25 -4.46 9.14 -2.37
N HIS A 26 -4.42 8.07 -1.58
CA HIS A 26 -5.43 7.82 -0.54
C HIS A 26 -4.79 7.97 0.84
N TYR A 27 -5.34 8.84 1.67
CA TYR A 27 -4.98 8.97 3.08
C TYR A 27 -6.24 9.33 3.90
N GLN A 28 -6.25 8.99 5.18
CA GLN A 28 -7.34 9.29 6.10
C GLN A 28 -6.76 9.80 7.42
N LEU A 29 -7.19 11.00 7.85
CA LEU A 29 -6.80 11.57 9.14
C LEU A 29 -7.72 11.10 10.27
N ASN A 30 -9.02 11.08 10.01
CA ASN A 30 -10.02 10.58 10.95
C ASN A 30 -10.23 9.09 10.70
N SER A 31 -10.05 8.26 11.72
CA SER A 31 -10.10 6.79 11.62
C SER A 31 -9.06 6.23 10.64
N PRO A 32 -7.75 6.42 10.90
CA PRO A 32 -6.69 6.01 9.99
C PRO A 32 -6.71 4.49 9.74
N GLN A 33 -6.48 4.10 8.49
CA GLN A 33 -6.44 2.70 8.08
C GLN A 33 -5.05 2.30 7.61
N GLY A 34 -4.41 1.37 8.33
CA GLY A 34 -3.27 0.61 7.81
C GLY A 34 -3.73 -0.39 6.76
N LYS A 35 -2.93 -0.59 5.72
CA LYS A 35 -3.23 -1.53 4.63
C LYS A 35 -2.04 -2.45 4.45
N LEU A 36 -2.32 -3.74 4.26
CA LEU A 36 -1.36 -4.74 3.83
C LEU A 36 -1.76 -5.17 2.43
N ILE A 37 -0.93 -4.86 1.44
CA ILE A 37 -1.22 -4.99 0.02
C ILE A 37 -0.40 -6.12 -0.59
N ARG A 38 -1.02 -6.89 -1.48
CA ARG A 38 -0.38 -7.92 -2.30
C ARG A 38 -0.94 -7.93 -3.71
N VAL A 39 -0.20 -8.51 -4.64
CA VAL A 39 -0.66 -8.76 -6.00
C VAL A 39 -0.79 -10.26 -6.22
N ILE A 40 -1.94 -10.71 -6.74
CA ILE A 40 -2.20 -12.12 -7.07
C ILE A 40 -1.76 -12.43 -8.51
N LEU A 41 -2.10 -11.53 -9.44
CA LEU A 41 -1.82 -11.69 -10.87
C LEU A 41 -1.31 -10.37 -11.46
N GLY A 42 -0.27 -10.46 -12.30
CA GLY A 42 0.38 -9.30 -12.89
C GLY A 42 1.31 -8.57 -11.91
N SER A 43 1.43 -7.26 -12.08
CA SER A 43 2.27 -6.40 -11.25
C SER A 43 1.71 -4.98 -11.11
N ILE A 44 2.06 -4.32 -10.02
CA ILE A 44 1.83 -2.89 -9.79
C ILE A 44 3.13 -2.22 -9.33
N LEU A 45 3.22 -0.92 -9.55
CA LEU A 45 4.17 -0.06 -8.85
C LEU A 45 3.43 0.57 -7.67
N ASP A 46 3.70 0.09 -6.47
CA ASP A 46 3.16 0.67 -5.24
C ASP A 46 4.02 1.85 -4.80
N ILE A 47 3.39 2.96 -4.44
CA ILE A 47 4.06 4.22 -4.09
C ILE A 47 3.49 4.75 -2.78
N ALA A 48 4.33 4.80 -1.75
CA ALA A 48 4.01 5.47 -0.49
C ALA A 48 4.56 6.90 -0.51
N VAL A 49 3.71 7.87 -0.20
CA VAL A 49 4.07 9.29 -0.10
C VAL A 49 3.90 9.76 1.33
N ASP A 50 4.90 10.43 1.88
CA ASP A 50 4.80 11.01 3.21
C ASP A 50 4.07 12.35 3.17
N VAL A 51 2.81 12.33 3.59
CA VAL A 51 1.91 13.50 3.63
C VAL A 51 1.74 14.07 5.04
N ARG A 52 2.59 13.67 6.00
CA ARG A 52 2.47 14.08 7.40
C ARG A 52 3.12 15.45 7.62
N THR A 53 2.31 16.49 7.86
CA THR A 53 2.81 17.83 8.18
C THR A 53 3.78 17.79 9.36
N GLY A 54 4.94 18.44 9.19
CA GLY A 54 6.03 18.44 10.19
C GLY A 54 6.99 17.24 10.10
N SER A 55 6.74 16.27 9.21
CA SER A 55 7.68 15.17 8.97
C SER A 55 8.97 15.69 8.30
N PRO A 56 10.17 15.23 8.73
CA PRO A 56 11.44 15.51 8.04
C PRO A 56 11.49 15.01 6.59
N THR A 57 10.60 14.09 6.23
CA THR A 57 10.49 13.52 4.88
C THR A 57 9.21 13.92 4.17
N PHE A 58 8.51 14.96 4.62
CA PHE A 58 7.29 15.46 3.97
C PHE A 58 7.49 15.68 2.46
N GLY A 59 6.55 15.16 1.67
CA GLY A 59 6.58 15.22 0.20
C GLY A 59 7.51 14.20 -0.47
N LYS A 60 8.33 13.46 0.29
CA LYS A 60 9.14 12.36 -0.27
C LYS A 60 8.30 11.11 -0.49
N SER A 61 8.74 10.29 -1.43
CA SER A 61 8.08 9.04 -1.77
C SER A 61 9.05 7.86 -1.77
N LYS A 62 8.50 6.66 -1.60
CA LYS A 62 9.19 5.39 -1.79
C LYS A 62 8.33 4.51 -2.69
N SER A 63 8.96 3.88 -3.67
CA SER A 63 8.28 2.98 -4.60
C SER A 63 8.79 1.55 -4.50
N VAL A 64 7.88 0.59 -4.67
CA VAL A 64 8.20 -0.84 -4.70
C VAL A 64 7.32 -1.54 -5.74
N VAL A 65 7.91 -2.44 -6.51
CA VAL A 65 7.15 -3.32 -7.40
C VAL A 65 6.60 -4.50 -6.62
N LEU A 66 5.29 -4.65 -6.61
CA LEU A 66 4.59 -5.84 -6.10
C LEU A 66 4.08 -6.65 -7.29
N SER A 67 4.24 -7.98 -7.25
CA SER A 67 3.75 -8.87 -8.29
C SER A 67 3.34 -10.22 -7.73
N GLY A 68 2.49 -10.94 -8.47
CA GLY A 68 2.14 -12.33 -8.14
C GLY A 68 3.36 -13.27 -8.14
N ILE A 69 4.44 -12.87 -8.84
CA ILE A 69 5.69 -13.62 -8.93
C ILE A 69 6.56 -13.37 -7.70
N ASN A 70 6.78 -12.10 -7.34
CA ASN A 70 7.69 -11.78 -6.23
C ASN A 70 7.05 -11.98 -4.86
N LYS A 71 5.72 -12.08 -4.80
CA LYS A 71 4.91 -12.34 -3.60
C LYS A 71 5.25 -11.42 -2.42
N LYS A 72 5.79 -10.23 -2.70
CA LYS A 72 6.04 -9.22 -1.68
C LYS A 72 4.70 -8.66 -1.19
N MET A 73 4.68 -8.28 0.08
CA MET A 73 3.56 -7.61 0.72
C MET A 73 4.09 -6.35 1.42
N LEU A 74 3.34 -5.26 1.35
CA LEU A 74 3.68 -3.97 1.96
C LEU A 74 2.47 -3.36 2.65
#